data_AF-A0A8H4SCU8-F1
#
_entry.id   AF-A0A8H4SCU8-F1
#
_cell.length_a   1.000
_cell.length_b   1.000
_cell.length_c   1.000
_cell.angle_alpha   90.00
_cell.angle_beta   90.00
_cell.angle_gamma   90.00
#
_symmetry.space_group_name_H-M   'P 1'
#
loop_
_entity.id
_entity.type
_entity.pdbx_description
1 polymer ?
#
loop_
_entity_poly.entity_id
_entity_poly.type
_entity_poly.pdbx_seq_one_letter_code
_entity_poly.pdbx_strand_id
1 'polypeptide(L)'
;MIVILAQEMNANRRIAKCGGALIDTPERNKQADRSWKPARQGREFPTVALEVGFSETTLKLERDIAWWINGSKGEVRMGITIDIKRGSRSIEIKSWTPAFEPSLHNIYITAGGRQVIDRHIKDPPPPRMSQRILITRGRDGSSPTIKGEPLTIPFHTLLLDEPGEGEGDFVFTTEMLLHDLAEPIWDAIDDAEMIKAKKSNNHHTA
;
A
#
# COMPACT_ATOMS: atom_id res chain seq x y z
N MET A 1 -11.50 -1.24 6.63
CA MET A 1 -11.52 -1.92 5.32
C MET A 1 -10.88 -3.32 5.36
N ILE A 2 -9.55 -3.52 5.29
CA ILE A 2 -8.97 -4.88 5.17
C ILE A 2 -9.36 -5.85 6.30
N VAL A 3 -9.52 -5.33 7.54
CA VAL A 3 -9.96 -6.14 8.69
C VAL A 3 -11.39 -6.63 8.51
N ILE A 4 -12.26 -5.82 7.91
CA ILE A 4 -13.67 -6.14 7.67
C ILE A 4 -13.74 -7.25 6.63
N LEU A 5 -13.08 -7.08 5.48
CA LEU A 5 -12.98 -8.11 4.44
C LEU A 5 -12.43 -9.43 5.01
N ALA A 6 -11.38 -9.36 5.83
CA ALA A 6 -10.82 -10.55 6.47
C ALA A 6 -11.77 -11.21 7.49
N GLN A 7 -12.68 -10.47 8.11
CA GLN A 7 -13.69 -11.02 9.01
C GLN A 7 -14.80 -11.73 8.23
N GLU A 8 -15.26 -11.13 7.14
CA GLU A 8 -16.28 -11.72 6.26
C GLU A 8 -15.84 -13.08 5.73
N MET A 9 -14.55 -13.23 5.44
CA MET A 9 -13.94 -14.49 4.97
C MET A 9 -13.41 -15.40 6.09
N ASN A 10 -13.62 -15.07 7.37
CA ASN A 10 -13.03 -15.77 8.53
C ASN A 10 -11.48 -15.86 8.53
N ALA A 11 -10.79 -15.10 7.67
CA ALA A 11 -9.34 -15.09 7.51
C ALA A 11 -8.60 -14.14 8.48
N ASN A 12 -9.29 -13.31 9.27
CA ASN A 12 -8.67 -12.26 10.10
C ASN A 12 -7.58 -12.80 11.06
N ARG A 13 -7.77 -14.00 11.62
CA ARG A 13 -6.76 -14.63 12.51
C ARG A 13 -5.48 -15.07 11.78
N ARG A 14 -5.52 -15.15 10.46
CA ARG A 14 -4.38 -15.49 9.58
C ARG A 14 -3.53 -14.28 9.24
N ILE A 15 -3.98 -13.06 9.54
CA ILE A 15 -3.28 -11.82 9.16
C ILE A 15 -2.67 -11.16 10.39
N ALA A 16 -1.36 -10.98 10.39
CA ALA A 16 -0.68 -10.10 11.32
C ALA A 16 -0.66 -8.68 10.75
N LYS A 17 -1.12 -7.72 11.55
CA LYS A 17 -0.99 -6.28 11.30
C LYS A 17 0.33 -5.84 11.90
N CYS A 18 1.31 -5.52 11.06
CA CYS A 18 2.67 -5.17 11.49
C CYS A 18 2.76 -3.72 11.97
N GLY A 19 1.71 -3.19 12.60
CA GLY A 19 1.54 -1.75 12.88
C GLY A 19 2.83 -1.11 13.34
N GLY A 20 3.28 -0.08 12.63
CA GLY A 20 4.48 0.68 12.95
C GLY A 20 5.76 -0.12 13.20
N ALA A 21 5.89 -1.35 12.70
CA ALA A 21 7.12 -2.11 12.86
C ALA A 21 8.24 -1.43 12.07
N LEU A 22 9.26 -0.96 12.80
CA LEU A 22 10.52 -0.50 12.24
C LEU A 22 11.24 -1.71 11.63
N ILE A 23 11.53 -1.64 10.33
CA ILE A 23 12.45 -2.55 9.68
C ILE A 23 13.78 -1.80 9.53
N ASP A 24 14.78 -2.34 10.22
CA ASP A 24 16.15 -1.86 10.19
C ASP A 24 16.91 -2.67 9.15
N THR A 25 17.26 -2.04 8.02
CA THR A 25 18.28 -2.60 7.13
C THR A 25 19.56 -1.80 7.29
N PRO A 26 20.74 -2.40 7.03
CA PRO A 26 22.02 -1.69 7.13
C PRO A 26 22.08 -0.38 6.34
N GLU A 27 21.24 -0.22 5.31
CA GLU A 27 21.17 0.98 4.48
C GLU A 27 20.06 1.98 4.88
N ARG A 28 19.01 1.59 5.63
CA ARG A 28 17.90 2.49 5.99
C ARG A 28 17.04 1.96 7.15
N ASN A 29 16.66 2.86 8.06
CA ASN A 29 15.58 2.66 9.02
C ASN A 29 14.24 3.10 8.42
N LYS A 30 13.26 2.20 8.31
CA LYS A 30 11.94 2.57 7.78
C LYS A 30 10.77 1.82 8.39
N GLN A 31 9.67 2.53 8.53
CA GLN A 31 8.40 2.04 9.04
C GLN A 31 7.31 2.39 8.02
N ALA A 32 6.55 1.38 7.57
CA ALA A 32 5.40 1.62 6.71
C ALA A 32 4.27 2.21 7.55
N ASP A 33 3.45 3.09 6.96
CA ASP A 33 2.28 3.61 7.66
C ASP A 33 1.35 2.47 8.10
N ARG A 34 1.15 1.49 7.22
CA ARG A 34 0.57 0.18 7.55
C ARG A 34 1.25 -0.91 6.75
N SER A 35 1.24 -2.12 7.30
CA SER A 35 1.68 -3.30 6.56
C SER A 35 1.07 -4.56 7.16
N TRP A 36 0.97 -5.59 6.32
CA TRP A 36 0.31 -6.85 6.64
C TRP A 36 1.16 -8.03 6.17
N LYS A 37 1.04 -9.14 6.91
CA LYS A 37 1.72 -10.41 6.60
C LYS A 37 0.94 -11.59 7.16
N PRO A 38 1.27 -12.83 6.78
CA PRO A 38 0.73 -14.01 7.43
C PRO A 38 1.09 -14.03 8.91
N ALA A 39 0.11 -14.34 9.76
CA ALA A 39 0.32 -14.47 11.19
C ALA A 39 1.18 -15.70 11.51
N ARG A 40 1.95 -15.62 12.61
CA ARG A 40 2.70 -16.75 13.20
C ARG A 40 3.77 -17.37 12.29
N GLN A 41 4.27 -16.64 11.29
CA GLN A 41 5.35 -17.10 10.41
C GLN A 41 6.74 -16.53 10.75
N GLY A 42 6.87 -15.69 11.78
CA GLY A 42 8.19 -15.17 12.21
C GLY A 42 8.94 -14.32 11.16
N ARG A 43 8.24 -13.80 10.14
CA ARG A 43 8.84 -13.02 9.04
C ARG A 43 9.32 -11.65 9.53
N GLU A 44 10.43 -11.18 9.01
CA GLU A 44 10.95 -9.83 9.25
C GLU A 44 10.12 -8.81 8.46
N PHE A 45 10.05 -8.98 7.13
CA PHE A 45 9.31 -8.09 6.24
C PHE A 45 7.81 -8.45 6.14
N PRO A 46 6.96 -7.45 5.83
CA PRO A 46 5.58 -7.72 5.46
C PRO A 46 5.49 -8.33 4.05
N THR A 47 4.31 -8.83 3.67
CA THR A 47 4.03 -9.25 2.29
C THR A 47 3.33 -8.13 1.51
N VAL A 48 2.59 -7.27 2.21
CA VAL A 48 1.95 -6.07 1.66
C VAL A 48 2.31 -4.83 2.50
N ALA A 49 2.80 -3.77 1.84
CA ALA A 49 3.14 -2.50 2.48
C ALA A 49 2.27 -1.35 1.93
N LEU A 50 1.79 -0.48 2.82
CA LEU A 50 1.04 0.74 2.50
C LEU A 50 1.83 1.97 2.94
N GLU A 51 1.97 2.92 2.04
CA GLU A 51 2.51 4.26 2.29
C GLU A 51 1.45 5.32 1.95
N VAL A 52 1.27 6.30 2.83
CA VAL A 52 0.28 7.36 2.72
C VAL A 52 0.98 8.71 2.79
N GLY A 53 0.90 9.47 1.69
CA GLY A 53 1.45 10.82 1.63
C GLY A 53 0.34 11.86 1.77
N PHE A 54 0.46 12.77 2.73
CA PHE A 54 -0.36 13.98 2.79
C PHE A 54 0.47 15.19 2.34
N SER A 55 0.18 15.73 1.16
CA SER A 55 0.97 16.82 0.54
C SER A 55 2.45 16.47 0.27
N GLU A 56 2.84 15.20 0.37
CA GLU A 56 4.16 14.73 -0.07
C GLU A 56 4.24 14.62 -1.59
N THR A 57 5.46 14.56 -2.13
CA THR A 57 5.63 14.35 -3.57
C THR A 57 5.35 12.90 -3.93
N THR A 58 4.68 12.69 -5.05
CA THR A 58 4.41 11.35 -5.59
C THR A 58 5.71 10.55 -5.76
N LEU A 59 6.80 11.22 -6.15
CA LEU A 59 8.13 10.62 -6.26
C LEU A 59 8.66 10.07 -4.94
N LYS A 60 8.34 10.70 -3.80
CA LYS A 60 8.74 10.20 -2.49
C LYS A 60 8.04 8.87 -2.19
N LEU A 61 6.72 8.80 -2.38
CA LEU A 61 5.93 7.58 -2.19
C LEU A 61 6.40 6.43 -3.10
N GLU A 62 6.75 6.74 -4.35
CA GLU A 62 7.27 5.75 -5.30
C GLU A 62 8.64 5.21 -4.88
N ARG A 63 9.57 6.08 -4.43
CA ARG A 63 10.85 5.65 -3.84
C ARG A 63 10.65 4.82 -2.59
N ASP A 64 9.63 5.17 -1.82
CA ASP A 64 9.29 4.52 -0.57
C ASP A 64 8.76 3.11 -0.77
N ILE A 65 7.89 2.89 -1.76
CA ILE A 65 7.46 1.55 -2.18
C ILE A 65 8.57 0.77 -2.89
N ALA A 66 9.40 1.43 -3.70
CA ALA A 66 10.57 0.79 -4.31
C ALA A 66 11.49 0.20 -3.24
N TRP A 67 11.73 0.92 -2.14
CA TRP A 67 12.50 0.40 -1.02
C TRP A 67 11.86 -0.84 -0.38
N TRP A 68 10.55 -0.85 -0.14
CA TRP A 68 9.86 -2.01 0.41
C TRP A 68 9.96 -3.23 -0.50
N ILE A 69 9.64 -3.07 -1.79
CA ILE A 69 9.60 -4.19 -2.73
C ILE A 69 11.02 -4.70 -3.03
N ASN A 70 11.95 -3.81 -3.36
CA ASN A 70 13.28 -4.22 -3.80
C ASN A 70 14.23 -4.51 -2.62
N GLY A 71 14.11 -3.76 -1.52
CA GLY A 71 14.94 -3.95 -0.32
C GLY A 71 14.60 -5.21 0.47
N SER A 72 13.37 -5.71 0.35
CA SER A 72 12.91 -6.91 1.07
C SER A 72 13.34 -8.24 0.44
N LYS A 73 14.12 -8.22 -0.65
CA LYS A 73 14.64 -9.43 -1.32
C LYS A 73 13.54 -10.45 -1.68
N GLY A 74 12.36 -9.95 -2.07
CA GLY A 74 11.22 -10.76 -2.49
C GLY A 74 10.21 -11.10 -1.39
N GLU A 75 10.40 -10.60 -0.16
CA GLU A 75 9.43 -10.81 0.91
C GLU A 75 8.18 -9.93 0.78
N VAL A 76 8.34 -8.67 0.35
CA VAL A 76 7.22 -7.77 0.03
C VAL A 76 6.79 -8.03 -1.41
N ARG A 77 5.56 -8.53 -1.58
CA ARG A 77 4.99 -8.93 -2.87
C ARG A 77 4.09 -7.85 -3.49
N MET A 78 3.62 -6.90 -2.70
CA MET A 78 2.80 -5.80 -3.18
C MET A 78 3.01 -4.54 -2.34
N GLY A 79 3.10 -3.39 -3.02
CA GLY A 79 3.10 -2.07 -2.42
C GLY A 79 1.84 -1.30 -2.79
N ILE A 80 1.33 -0.48 -1.88
CA ILE A 80 0.19 0.40 -2.10
C ILE A 80 0.58 1.82 -1.68
N THR A 81 0.32 2.80 -2.53
CA THR A 81 0.48 4.22 -2.19
C THR A 81 -0.87 4.91 -2.16
N ILE A 82 -1.13 5.74 -1.15
CA ILE A 82 -2.24 6.69 -1.12
C ILE A 82 -1.67 8.10 -1.08
N ASP A 83 -1.85 8.85 -2.15
CA ASP A 83 -1.38 10.23 -2.30
C ASP A 83 -2.55 11.21 -2.17
N ILE A 84 -2.62 11.91 -1.05
CA ILE A 84 -3.68 12.86 -0.72
C ILE A 84 -3.22 14.26 -1.11
N LYS A 85 -3.80 14.78 -2.19
CA LYS A 85 -3.54 16.12 -2.70
C LYS A 85 -4.50 17.11 -2.06
N ARG A 86 -4.05 17.75 -0.98
CA ARG A 86 -4.84 18.73 -0.20
C ARG A 86 -5.45 19.83 -1.07
N GLY A 87 -4.66 20.44 -1.96
CA GLY A 87 -5.11 21.58 -2.77
C GLY A 87 -6.22 21.25 -3.77
N SER A 88 -6.13 20.09 -4.43
CA SER A 88 -7.14 19.62 -5.38
C SER A 88 -8.23 18.75 -4.75
N ARG A 89 -8.09 18.41 -3.46
CA ARG A 89 -8.95 17.45 -2.75
C ARG A 89 -9.08 16.11 -3.49
N SER A 90 -8.03 15.72 -4.20
CA SER A 90 -7.96 14.45 -4.92
C SER A 90 -7.13 13.45 -4.14
N ILE A 91 -7.54 12.19 -4.18
CA ILE A 91 -6.85 11.06 -3.56
C ILE A 91 -6.48 10.11 -4.70
N GLU A 92 -5.18 9.85 -4.85
CA GLU A 92 -4.67 8.90 -5.82
C GLU A 92 -4.17 7.65 -5.11
N ILE A 93 -4.71 6.50 -5.48
CA ILE A 93 -4.28 5.20 -4.98
C ILE A 93 -3.56 4.48 -6.11
N LYS A 94 -2.39 3.90 -5.83
CA LYS A 94 -1.70 3.04 -6.79
C LYS A 94 -1.29 1.74 -6.12
N SER A 95 -1.40 0.65 -6.85
CA SER A 95 -0.78 -0.62 -6.47
C SER A 95 0.47 -0.88 -7.29
N TRP A 96 1.43 -1.55 -6.67
CA TRP A 96 2.75 -1.80 -7.20
C TRP A 96 3.13 -3.25 -6.98
N THR A 97 3.68 -3.89 -8.00
CA THR A 97 4.22 -5.24 -7.93
C THR A 97 5.70 -5.25 -8.25
N PRO A 98 6.47 -6.23 -7.75
CA PRO A 98 7.82 -6.51 -8.23
C PRO A 98 7.91 -6.49 -9.75
N ALA A 99 9.02 -5.97 -10.27
CA ALA A 99 9.25 -5.91 -11.72
C ALA A 99 9.45 -7.28 -12.37
N PHE A 100 9.79 -8.28 -11.55
CA PHE A 100 9.91 -9.69 -11.89
C PHE A 100 9.24 -10.48 -10.76
N GLU A 101 8.62 -11.61 -11.08
CA GLU A 101 8.29 -12.57 -10.03
C GLU A 101 9.59 -12.91 -9.29
N PRO A 102 9.59 -12.90 -7.95
CA PRO A 102 10.65 -13.54 -7.21
C PRO A 102 10.50 -15.04 -7.47
N SER A 103 11.00 -15.50 -8.61
CA SER A 103 11.17 -16.91 -8.88
C SER A 103 11.91 -17.45 -7.66
N LEU A 104 11.32 -18.46 -7.02
CA LEU A 104 11.89 -19.08 -5.82
C LEU A 104 13.32 -19.61 -6.04
N HIS A 105 13.81 -19.57 -7.27
CA HIS A 105 15.13 -19.98 -7.67
C HIS A 105 15.59 -19.19 -8.91
N ASN A 106 16.51 -18.24 -8.74
CA ASN A 106 17.35 -17.76 -9.85
C ASN A 106 18.37 -18.84 -10.23
N ILE A 107 17.89 -20.00 -10.68
CA ILE A 107 18.71 -21.10 -11.18
C ILE A 107 18.84 -20.93 -12.69
N TYR A 108 20.08 -20.86 -13.18
CA TYR A 108 20.36 -21.15 -14.59
C TYR A 108 21.47 -22.18 -14.73
N ILE A 109 21.38 -23.02 -15.76
CA ILE A 109 22.33 -24.08 -16.05
C ILE A 109 23.34 -23.55 -17.06
N THR A 110 24.64 -23.59 -16.71
CA THR A 110 25.71 -23.19 -17.63
C THR A 110 25.85 -24.18 -18.78
N ALA A 111 26.55 -23.79 -19.86
CA ALA A 111 26.87 -24.69 -20.96
C ALA A 111 27.62 -25.98 -20.52
N GLY A 112 28.23 -25.99 -19.33
CA GLY A 112 28.84 -27.17 -18.71
C GLY A 112 27.93 -27.96 -17.76
N GLY A 113 26.62 -27.74 -17.78
CA GLY A 113 25.64 -28.46 -16.95
C GLY A 113 25.63 -28.05 -15.47
N ARG A 114 26.40 -27.02 -15.08
CA ARG A 114 26.47 -26.57 -13.69
C ARG A 114 25.27 -25.68 -13.37
N GLN A 115 24.50 -26.05 -12.35
CA GLN A 115 23.47 -25.21 -11.76
C GLN A 115 24.15 -24.01 -11.08
N VAL A 116 23.94 -22.82 -11.61
CA VAL A 116 24.41 -21.57 -11.04
C VAL A 116 23.20 -20.83 -10.47
N ILE A 117 23.30 -20.52 -9.19
CA ILE A 117 22.37 -19.64 -8.48
C ILE A 117 23.01 -18.25 -8.54
N ASP A 118 22.54 -17.38 -9.41
CA ASP A 118 23.10 -16.04 -9.58
C ASP A 118 21.96 -15.03 -9.66
N ARG A 119 22.06 -13.83 -9.14
CA ARG A 119 23.07 -13.15 -8.32
C ARG A 119 22.29 -11.96 -7.74
N HIS A 120 22.66 -11.46 -6.57
CA HIS A 120 22.13 -10.21 -6.03
C HIS A 120 22.03 -9.15 -7.16
N ILE A 121 20.83 -8.77 -7.59
CA ILE A 121 20.68 -7.66 -8.53
C ILE A 121 21.06 -6.43 -7.72
N LYS A 122 22.21 -5.81 -8.03
CA LYS A 122 22.70 -4.64 -7.28
C LYS A 122 21.73 -3.46 -7.39
N ASP A 123 21.13 -3.30 -8.57
CA ASP A 123 20.17 -2.26 -8.88
C ASP A 123 18.90 -2.89 -9.48
N PRO A 124 17.98 -3.41 -8.64
CA PRO A 124 16.72 -3.94 -9.13
C PRO A 124 15.92 -2.84 -9.83
N PRO A 125 15.28 -3.11 -10.98
CA PRO A 125 14.46 -2.12 -11.64
C PRO A 125 13.32 -1.64 -10.73
N PRO A 126 12.76 -0.44 -10.99
CA PRO A 126 11.66 0.06 -10.19
C PRO A 126 10.46 -0.89 -10.27
N PRO A 127 9.67 -1.03 -9.18
CA PRO A 127 8.43 -1.79 -9.21
C PRO A 127 7.48 -1.29 -10.30
N ARG A 128 6.64 -2.20 -10.81
CA ARG A 128 5.64 -1.89 -11.83
C ARG A 128 4.38 -1.37 -11.16
N MET A 129 3.82 -0.27 -11.66
CA MET A 129 2.48 0.18 -11.27
C MET A 129 1.45 -0.73 -11.94
N SER A 130 0.64 -1.41 -11.14
CA SER A 130 -0.33 -2.41 -11.59
C SER A 130 -1.73 -1.81 -11.74
N GLN A 131 -2.14 -0.96 -10.81
CA GLN A 131 -3.42 -0.26 -10.86
C GLN A 131 -3.26 1.19 -10.40
N ARG A 132 -4.11 2.06 -10.93
CA ARG A 132 -4.24 3.47 -10.52
C ARG A 132 -5.71 3.80 -10.36
N ILE A 133 -6.06 4.35 -9.20
CA ILE A 133 -7.39 4.80 -8.86
C ILE A 133 -7.30 6.28 -8.49
N LEU A 134 -8.16 7.10 -9.10
CA LEU A 134 -8.22 8.53 -8.82
C LEU A 134 -9.62 8.88 -8.31
N ILE A 135 -9.67 9.33 -7.07
CA ILE A 135 -10.88 9.82 -6.42
C ILE A 135 -10.79 11.34 -6.31
N THR A 136 -11.79 12.04 -6.81
CA THR A 136 -11.83 13.51 -6.80
C THR A 136 -13.10 13.98 -6.11
N ARG A 137 -12.94 14.83 -5.08
CA ARG A 137 -14.07 15.45 -4.41
C ARG A 137 -14.85 16.31 -5.39
N GLY A 138 -16.17 16.21 -5.34
CA GLY A 138 -17.03 17.15 -6.02
C GLY A 138 -16.84 18.57 -5.48
N ARG A 139 -17.09 19.56 -6.33
CA ARG A 139 -17.13 20.98 -5.96
C ARG A 139 -18.55 21.52 -6.10
N ASP A 140 -18.89 22.50 -5.26
CA ASP A 140 -20.13 23.28 -5.38
C ASP A 140 -21.40 22.41 -5.46
N GLY A 141 -21.45 21.35 -4.65
CA GLY A 141 -22.59 20.43 -4.57
C GLY A 141 -22.59 19.30 -5.61
N SER A 142 -21.59 19.21 -6.49
CA SER A 142 -21.44 18.04 -7.37
C SER A 142 -21.03 16.79 -6.59
N SER A 143 -21.43 15.62 -7.10
CA SER A 143 -21.02 14.32 -6.55
C SER A 143 -19.51 14.08 -6.77
N PRO A 144 -18.85 13.36 -5.85
CA PRO A 144 -17.48 12.91 -6.07
C PRO A 144 -17.38 11.95 -7.26
N THR A 145 -16.19 11.87 -7.85
CA THR A 145 -15.91 10.96 -8.96
C THR A 145 -14.78 10.00 -8.59
N ILE A 146 -14.89 8.76 -9.05
CA ILE A 146 -13.85 7.73 -8.95
C ILE A 146 -13.55 7.20 -10.35
N LYS A 147 -12.26 7.07 -10.66
CA LYS A 147 -11.76 6.49 -11.92
C LYS A 147 -10.79 5.36 -11.59
N GLY A 148 -10.92 4.24 -12.29
CA GLY A 148 -10.13 3.03 -12.07
C GLY A 148 -11.00 1.89 -11.54
N GLU A 149 -10.44 0.69 -11.59
CA GLU A 149 -11.08 -0.53 -11.09
C GLU A 149 -10.94 -0.66 -9.55
N PRO A 150 -11.73 -1.52 -8.89
CA PRO A 150 -11.49 -1.89 -7.50
C PRO A 150 -10.02 -2.23 -7.21
N LEU A 151 -9.54 -1.81 -6.05
CA LEU A 151 -8.22 -2.22 -5.58
C LEU A 151 -8.31 -3.66 -5.10
N THR A 152 -7.43 -4.54 -5.60
CA THR A 152 -7.42 -5.94 -5.19
C THR A 152 -6.07 -6.30 -4.60
N ILE A 153 -6.07 -6.87 -3.39
CA ILE A 153 -4.90 -7.56 -2.84
C ILE A 153 -5.15 -9.06 -3.02
N PRO A 154 -4.40 -9.77 -3.89
CA PRO A 154 -4.62 -11.19 -4.09
C PRO A 154 -4.35 -11.98 -2.80
N PHE A 155 -5.16 -13.00 -2.53
CA PHE A 155 -5.07 -13.79 -1.30
C PHE A 155 -3.68 -14.42 -1.15
N HIS A 156 -3.20 -15.08 -2.20
CA HIS A 156 -1.87 -15.70 -2.25
C HIS A 156 -0.71 -14.69 -2.15
N THR A 157 -0.96 -13.41 -2.46
CA THR A 157 0.01 -12.34 -2.31
C THR A 157 0.14 -11.93 -0.84
N LEU A 158 -0.98 -11.78 -0.12
CA LEU A 158 -0.96 -11.41 1.30
C LEU A 158 -0.60 -12.60 2.21
N LEU A 159 -1.23 -13.75 2.01
CA LEU A 159 -1.17 -14.88 2.94
C LEU A 159 -0.13 -15.95 2.56
N LEU A 160 0.47 -15.86 1.37
CA LEU A 160 1.47 -16.82 0.87
C LEU A 160 0.92 -18.25 0.82
N ASP A 161 -0.38 -18.38 0.65
CA ASP A 161 -1.14 -19.62 0.68
C ASP A 161 -2.32 -19.51 -0.28
N GLU A 162 -2.91 -20.64 -0.66
CA GLU A 162 -4.11 -20.68 -1.50
C GLU A 162 -5.38 -20.42 -0.67
N PRO A 163 -6.40 -19.77 -1.23
CA PRO A 163 -7.66 -19.55 -0.52
C PRO A 163 -8.39 -20.87 -0.24
N GLY A 164 -8.86 -21.05 0.98
CA GLY A 164 -9.79 -22.11 1.35
C GLY A 164 -11.26 -21.81 0.97
N GLU A 165 -12.17 -22.66 1.44
CA GLU A 165 -13.61 -22.45 1.24
C GLU A 165 -14.09 -21.15 1.92
N GLY A 166 -14.70 -20.27 1.14
CA GLY A 166 -15.17 -18.95 1.61
C GLY A 166 -14.08 -17.89 1.75
N GLU A 167 -12.83 -18.21 1.44
CA GLU A 167 -11.72 -17.26 1.34
C GLU A 167 -11.54 -16.82 -0.13
N GLY A 168 -10.99 -15.62 -0.33
CA GLY A 168 -10.76 -15.06 -1.66
C GLY A 168 -9.93 -13.79 -1.59
N ASP A 169 -9.75 -13.16 -2.74
CA ASP A 169 -8.98 -11.92 -2.82
C ASP A 169 -9.63 -10.79 -2.01
N PHE A 170 -8.81 -9.91 -1.44
CA PHE A 170 -9.29 -8.75 -0.71
C PHE A 170 -9.62 -7.64 -1.71
N VAL A 171 -10.88 -7.58 -2.12
CA VAL A 171 -11.40 -6.60 -3.09
C VAL A 171 -11.96 -5.39 -2.34
N PHE A 172 -11.33 -4.23 -2.52
CA PHE A 172 -11.80 -2.95 -2.02
C PHE A 172 -12.60 -2.29 -3.15
N THR A 173 -13.93 -2.39 -3.07
CA THR A 173 -14.81 -1.88 -4.11
C THR A 173 -14.70 -0.36 -4.24
N THR A 174 -15.14 0.16 -5.38
CA THR A 174 -15.19 1.60 -5.63
C THR A 174 -16.04 2.34 -4.59
N GLU A 175 -17.12 1.72 -4.12
CA GLU A 175 -18.01 2.26 -3.09
C GLU A 175 -17.31 2.30 -1.74
N MET A 176 -16.62 1.23 -1.35
CA MET A 176 -15.84 1.20 -0.11
C MET A 176 -14.72 2.26 -0.14
N LEU A 177 -14.00 2.38 -1.27
CA LEU A 177 -12.95 3.38 -1.42
C LEU A 177 -13.49 4.81 -1.39
N LEU A 178 -14.71 5.02 -1.88
CA LEU A 178 -15.35 6.32 -1.82
C LEU A 178 -15.83 6.66 -0.39
N HIS A 179 -16.66 5.79 0.19
CA HIS A 179 -17.38 6.07 1.43
C HIS A 179 -16.55 5.79 2.69
N ASP A 180 -15.76 4.72 2.71
CA ASP A 180 -15.02 4.31 3.91
C ASP A 180 -13.59 4.87 3.96
N LEU A 181 -13.13 5.50 2.87
CA LEU A 181 -11.79 6.07 2.76
C LEU A 181 -11.82 7.54 2.35
N ALA A 182 -12.39 7.89 1.19
CA ALA A 182 -12.27 9.25 0.66
C ALA A 182 -13.09 10.29 1.44
N GLU A 183 -14.35 10.00 1.75
CA GLU A 183 -15.23 10.89 2.52
C GLU A 183 -14.65 11.21 3.92
N PRO A 184 -14.25 10.23 4.75
CA PRO A 184 -13.61 10.50 6.04
C PRO A 184 -12.33 11.34 5.94
N ILE A 185 -11.53 11.15 4.88
CA ILE A 185 -10.32 11.95 4.65
C ILE A 185 -10.69 13.41 4.38
N TRP A 186 -11.69 13.65 3.54
CA TRP A 186 -12.13 15.01 3.24
C TRP A 186 -12.74 15.71 4.45
N ASP A 187 -13.55 15.01 5.24
CA ASP A 187 -14.12 15.56 6.47
C ASP A 187 -13.01 15.95 7.46
N ALA A 188 -11.99 15.11 7.62
CA ALA A 188 -10.84 15.43 8.47
C ALA A 188 -10.03 16.63 7.96
N ILE A 189 -9.92 16.82 6.65
CA ILE A 189 -9.26 18.00 6.05
C ILE A 189 -10.08 19.26 6.35
N ASP A 190 -11.39 19.22 6.15
CA ASP A 190 -12.28 20.36 6.38
C ASP A 190 -12.27 20.76 7.86
N ASP A 191 -12.34 19.79 8.78
CA ASP A 191 -12.26 20.02 10.22
C ASP A 191 -10.93 20.70 10.60
N ALA A 192 -9.80 20.21 10.06
CA ALA A 192 -8.49 20.80 10.30
C ALA A 192 -8.40 22.25 9.77
N GLU A 193 -9.03 22.54 8.63
CA GLU A 193 -9.09 23.88 8.04
C GLU A 193 -9.96 24.83 8.87
N MET A 194 -11.12 24.37 9.33
CA MET A 194 -11.98 25.12 10.24
C MET A 194 -11.29 25.45 11.57
N ILE A 195 -10.59 24.48 12.16
CA ILE A 195 -9.83 24.68 13.41
C ILE A 195 -8.74 25.75 13.19
N LYS A 196 -8.01 25.67 12.07
CA LYS A 196 -6.96 26.65 11.74
C LYS A 196 -7.53 28.06 11.54
N ALA A 197 -8.66 28.19 10.85
CA ALA A 197 -9.34 29.47 10.65
C ALA A 197 -9.77 30.12 11.97
N LYS A 198 -10.40 29.35 12.88
CA LYS A 198 -10.80 29.81 14.21
C LYS A 198 -9.61 30.31 15.04
N LYS A 199 -8.48 29.58 15.02
CA LYS A 199 -7.25 30.01 15.71
C LYS A 199 -6.70 31.32 15.13
N SER A 200 -6.67 31.47 13.81
CA SER A 200 -6.16 32.69 13.16
C SER A 200 -6.97 33.94 13.54
N ASN A 201 -8.30 33.82 13.61
CA ASN A 201 -9.17 34.94 13.99
C ASN A 201 -8.96 35.39 15.44
N ASN A 202 -8.75 34.45 16.36
CA ASN A 202 -8.51 34.79 17.77
C ASN A 202 -7.18 35.53 18.02
N HIS A 203 -6.17 35.36 17.15
CA HIS A 203 -4.89 36.07 17.26
C HIS A 203 -4.92 37.48 16.66
N HIS A 204 -5.95 37.83 15.89
CA HIS A 204 -6.12 39.18 15.33
C HIS A 204 -7.02 40.08 16.19
N THR A 205 -7.68 39.52 17.20
CA THR A 205 -8.60 40.22 18.11
C THR A 205 -8.04 40.45 19.52
N ALA A 206 -6.76 40.13 19.75
CA ALA A 206 -6.02 40.36 20.99
C ALA A 206 -4.87 41.33 20.73
#